data_AF-A0A2G3DS31-F1
#
_entry.id   AF-A0A2G3DS31-F1
#
_cell.length_a   1.000
_cell.length_b   1.000
_cell.length_c   1.000
_cell.angle_alpha   90.00
_cell.angle_beta   90.00
_cell.angle_gamma   90.00
#
_symmetry.space_group_name_H-M   'P 1'
#
loop_
_entity.id
_entity.type
_entity.pdbx_description
1 polymer ?
#
loop_
_entity_poly.entity_id
_entity_poly.type
_entity_poly.pdbx_seq_one_letter_code
_entity_poly.pdbx_strand_id
1 'polypeptide(L)'
;MANENAELAAVDSPEVVLEDVASEGLASVESVNDIVPNKGFNNFNELKAELGSPGEGNAWHHIVEQSQISKSGFDSTQVNNINNVISIPHGKGSVHAKISGYYSSKQFFTGGQTVRQWLSGQSFQEQFEFGINLLREFGTVTPTSNGWIFTPY
;
A
#
# COMPACT_ATOMS: atom_id res chain seq x y z
N MET A 1 -57.32 34.78 -20.72
CA MET A 1 -57.70 34.70 -22.15
C MET A 1 -56.45 34.31 -22.92
N ALA A 2 -56.62 33.38 -23.84
CA ALA A 2 -55.59 32.60 -24.53
C ALA A 2 -54.79 33.37 -25.60
N ASN A 3 -53.59 32.83 -25.92
CA ASN A 3 -53.05 32.48 -27.24
C ASN A 3 -51.51 32.55 -27.17
N GLU A 4 -50.75 31.46 -27.20
CA GLU A 4 -50.46 30.51 -28.31
C GLU A 4 -49.69 31.10 -29.51
N ASN A 5 -48.46 30.57 -29.65
CA ASN A 5 -47.70 30.17 -30.84
C ASN A 5 -47.17 31.21 -31.85
N ALA A 6 -45.84 31.22 -32.01
CA ALA A 6 -45.17 31.02 -33.30
C ALA A 6 -43.71 30.59 -33.12
N GLU A 7 -43.28 29.68 -33.99
CA GLU A 7 -42.06 28.87 -34.01
C GLU A 7 -40.98 29.45 -34.96
N LEU A 8 -39.77 28.86 -34.92
CA LEU A 8 -38.70 28.79 -35.95
C LEU A 8 -37.70 29.96 -36.09
N ALA A 9 -36.44 29.73 -35.68
CA ALA A 9 -35.38 29.21 -36.56
C ALA A 9 -33.97 29.31 -35.90
N ALA A 10 -33.17 28.27 -36.10
CA ALA A 10 -31.84 28.04 -35.54
C ALA A 10 -30.70 28.68 -36.36
N VAL A 11 -29.58 28.99 -35.69
CA VAL A 11 -28.18 28.85 -36.19
C VAL A 11 -27.27 28.81 -34.96
N ASP A 12 -26.84 27.62 -34.54
CA ASP A 12 -25.56 27.00 -34.91
C ASP A 12 -24.36 27.63 -34.17
N SER A 13 -23.91 26.95 -33.12
CA SER A 13 -22.55 27.06 -32.62
C SER A 13 -22.14 25.70 -32.05
N PRO A 14 -20.99 25.18 -32.46
CA PRO A 14 -20.79 23.74 -32.57
C PRO A 14 -20.49 23.08 -31.22
N GLU A 15 -21.15 21.94 -31.03
CA GLU A 15 -20.82 20.90 -30.07
C GLU A 15 -19.41 20.37 -30.39
N VAL A 16 -18.44 20.69 -29.53
CA VAL A 16 -17.13 20.03 -29.58
C VAL A 16 -17.28 18.61 -29.06
N VAL A 17 -17.56 17.70 -29.99
CA VAL A 17 -17.37 16.27 -29.87
C VAL A 17 -15.89 15.99 -29.59
N LEU A 18 -15.59 15.53 -28.38
CA LEU A 18 -14.32 14.87 -28.06
C LEU A 18 -14.59 13.38 -27.93
N GLU A 19 -14.70 12.71 -29.07
CA GLU A 19 -14.55 11.26 -29.16
C GLU A 19 -13.09 10.94 -29.52
N ASP A 20 -12.37 10.37 -28.56
CA ASP A 20 -11.89 8.98 -28.60
C ASP A 20 -10.44 8.74 -28.11
N VAL A 21 -10.32 7.64 -27.36
CA VAL A 21 -9.19 6.79 -26.97
C VAL A 21 -7.96 7.34 -26.20
N ALA A 22 -7.92 7.04 -24.89
CA ALA A 22 -6.82 6.25 -24.30
C ALA A 22 -7.08 5.79 -22.84
N SER A 23 -7.01 4.47 -22.65
CA SER A 23 -6.48 3.77 -21.46
C SER A 23 -7.36 3.62 -20.22
N GLU A 24 -8.12 2.53 -20.19
CA GLU A 24 -8.16 1.52 -19.11
C GLU A 24 -7.94 2.05 -17.67
N GLY A 25 -9.06 2.30 -16.99
CA GLY A 25 -9.28 1.95 -15.58
C GLY A 25 -8.23 2.38 -14.55
N LEU A 26 -8.20 3.65 -14.17
CA LEU A 26 -7.84 3.99 -12.80
C LEU A 26 -8.99 3.58 -11.87
N ALA A 27 -8.93 2.36 -11.37
CA ALA A 27 -9.70 1.98 -10.18
C ALA A 27 -9.40 3.01 -9.08
N SER A 28 -10.44 3.53 -8.45
CA SER A 28 -10.33 4.43 -7.30
C SER A 28 -9.36 3.84 -6.27
N VAL A 29 -8.53 4.67 -5.66
CA VAL A 29 -7.55 4.26 -4.63
C VAL A 29 -8.22 3.53 -3.45
N GLU A 30 -9.53 3.67 -3.28
CA GLU A 30 -10.31 2.86 -2.34
C GLU A 30 -10.50 1.40 -2.80
N SER A 31 -10.66 1.14 -4.10
CA SER A 31 -10.88 -0.20 -4.67
C SER A 31 -9.63 -1.09 -4.64
N VAL A 32 -8.41 -0.54 -4.57
CA VAL A 32 -7.18 -1.36 -4.45
C VAL A 32 -6.97 -1.89 -3.02
N ASN A 33 -7.53 -1.21 -2.01
CA ASN A 33 -7.48 -1.66 -0.63
C ASN A 33 -8.39 -2.87 -0.37
N ASP A 34 -9.41 -3.09 -1.21
CA ASP A 34 -10.31 -4.25 -1.14
C ASP A 34 -9.75 -5.50 -1.84
N ILE A 35 -8.64 -5.37 -2.56
CA ILE A 35 -8.03 -6.52 -3.27
C ILE A 35 -7.28 -7.41 -2.28
N VAL A 36 -6.54 -6.82 -1.34
CA VAL A 36 -5.72 -7.57 -0.39
C VAL A 36 -6.55 -7.96 0.83
N PRO A 37 -6.61 -9.26 1.22
CA PRO A 37 -7.40 -9.68 2.36
C PRO A 37 -7.00 -8.95 3.65
N ASN A 38 -7.99 -8.36 4.32
CA ASN A 38 -7.81 -7.82 5.67
C ASN A 38 -8.21 -8.88 6.70
N LYS A 39 -7.22 -9.66 7.15
CA LYS A 39 -7.40 -10.71 8.15
C LYS A 39 -6.27 -10.64 9.18
N GLY A 40 -6.61 -10.18 10.37
CA GLY A 40 -5.71 -10.02 11.50
C GLY A 40 -5.60 -11.26 12.38
N PHE A 41 -4.46 -11.41 13.06
CA PHE A 41 -4.13 -12.54 13.94
C PHE A 41 -3.53 -12.05 15.25
N ASN A 42 -3.63 -12.85 16.32
CA ASN A 42 -3.16 -12.42 17.64
C ASN A 42 -1.64 -12.35 17.72
N ASN A 43 -0.94 -13.11 16.88
CA ASN A 43 0.52 -13.16 16.82
C ASN A 43 1.02 -13.58 15.43
N PHE A 44 2.33 -13.40 15.20
CA PHE A 44 2.96 -13.70 13.92
C PHE A 44 3.04 -15.20 13.60
N ASN A 45 3.00 -16.08 14.60
CA ASN A 45 3.00 -17.52 14.33
C ASN A 45 1.68 -17.98 13.70
N GLU A 46 0.54 -17.45 14.19
CA GLU A 46 -0.77 -17.66 13.58
C GLU A 46 -0.83 -17.12 12.15
N LEU A 47 -0.33 -15.89 11.93
CA LEU A 47 -0.26 -15.32 10.58
C LEU A 47 0.58 -16.18 9.63
N LYS A 48 1.76 -16.65 10.06
CA LYS A 48 2.59 -17.54 9.24
C LYS A 48 1.93 -18.90 8.97
N ALA A 49 1.16 -19.41 9.93
CA ALA A 49 0.42 -20.67 9.74
C ALA A 49 -0.65 -20.52 8.65
N GLU A 50 -1.32 -19.36 8.58
CA GLU A 50 -2.26 -19.03 7.50
C GLU A 50 -1.55 -18.87 6.15
N LEU A 51 -0.47 -18.06 6.11
CA LEU A 51 0.19 -17.70 4.86
C LEU A 51 1.06 -18.83 4.27
N GLY A 52 1.52 -19.75 5.11
CA GLY A 52 2.48 -20.77 4.73
C GLY A 52 3.89 -20.22 4.45
N SER A 53 4.62 -20.93 3.61
CA SER A 53 6.00 -20.57 3.25
C SER A 53 6.03 -19.29 2.39
N PRO A 54 6.93 -18.32 2.66
CA PRO A 54 7.12 -17.16 1.79
C PRO A 54 7.77 -17.50 0.43
N GLY A 55 8.15 -18.76 0.22
CA GLY A 55 8.94 -19.22 -0.93
C GLY A 55 10.43 -19.32 -0.59
N GLU A 56 11.15 -20.11 -1.38
CA GLU A 56 12.59 -20.30 -1.20
C GLU A 56 13.35 -18.97 -1.35
N GLY A 57 14.28 -18.70 -0.43
CA GLY A 57 15.07 -17.47 -0.45
C GLY A 57 14.34 -16.21 0.04
N ASN A 58 13.08 -16.32 0.46
CA ASN A 58 12.27 -15.19 0.92
C ASN A 58 11.93 -15.27 2.42
N ALA A 59 11.52 -14.13 2.97
CA ALA A 59 10.92 -14.01 4.30
C ALA A 59 9.67 -13.13 4.25
N TRP A 60 8.70 -13.44 5.13
CA TRP A 60 7.59 -12.55 5.41
C TRP A 60 8.09 -11.28 6.10
N HIS A 61 7.90 -10.14 5.45
CA HIS A 61 8.27 -8.82 5.94
C HIS A 61 7.02 -8.05 6.33
N HIS A 62 7.01 -7.50 7.55
CA HIS A 62 5.96 -6.58 7.99
C HIS A 62 6.17 -5.19 7.38
N ILE A 63 5.15 -4.66 6.69
CA ILE A 63 5.17 -3.32 6.09
C ILE A 63 5.18 -2.26 7.20
N VAL A 64 4.28 -2.39 8.17
CA VAL A 64 4.38 -1.73 9.49
C VAL A 64 5.05 -2.70 10.47
N GLU A 65 6.25 -2.37 10.94
CA GLU A 65 7.10 -3.28 11.71
C GLU A 65 6.43 -3.81 12.99
N GLN A 66 6.65 -5.10 13.29
CA GLN A 66 6.13 -5.77 14.49
C GLN A 66 6.43 -5.03 15.81
N SER A 67 7.57 -4.35 15.90
CA SER A 67 7.94 -3.59 17.11
C SER A 67 6.95 -2.44 17.44
N GLN A 68 6.17 -1.98 16.47
CA GLN A 68 5.23 -0.88 16.61
C GLN A 68 3.98 -1.26 17.42
N ILE A 69 3.72 -2.55 17.64
CA ILE A 69 2.76 -3.01 18.66
C ILE A 69 3.11 -2.38 20.01
N SER A 70 4.39 -2.46 20.40
CA SER A 70 4.86 -1.89 21.68
C SER A 70 5.20 -0.41 21.60
N LYS A 71 5.75 0.06 20.47
CA LYS A 71 6.28 1.43 20.35
C LYS A 71 5.22 2.47 20.00
N SER A 72 4.23 2.09 19.19
CA SER A 72 3.10 2.94 18.82
C SER A 72 1.80 2.55 19.51
N GLY A 73 1.75 1.39 20.19
CA GLY A 73 0.54 0.90 20.83
C GLY A 73 -0.49 0.36 19.85
N PHE A 74 -0.07 -0.04 18.64
CA PHE A 74 -0.98 -0.61 17.65
C PHE A 74 -1.50 -1.98 18.07
N ASP A 75 -2.73 -2.27 17.65
CA ASP A 75 -3.35 -3.57 17.91
C ASP A 75 -2.56 -4.71 17.25
N SER A 76 -2.39 -5.82 17.98
CA SER A 76 -1.65 -6.97 17.48
C SER A 76 -2.24 -7.55 16.19
N THR A 77 -3.58 -7.54 16.06
CA THR A 77 -4.31 -8.03 14.88
C THR A 77 -4.19 -7.08 13.69
N GLN A 78 -3.95 -5.80 13.94
CA GLN A 78 -3.66 -4.83 12.89
C GLN A 78 -2.24 -5.02 12.33
N VAL A 79 -1.26 -5.28 13.20
CA VAL A 79 0.13 -5.48 12.79
C VAL A 79 0.37 -6.88 12.23
N ASN A 80 -0.18 -7.93 12.84
CA ASN A 80 -0.14 -9.29 12.32
C ASN A 80 -1.34 -9.54 11.40
N ASN A 81 -1.33 -8.91 10.23
CA ASN A 81 -2.40 -8.99 9.24
C ASN A 81 -1.87 -9.39 7.87
N ILE A 82 -2.66 -10.13 7.08
CA ILE A 82 -2.34 -10.45 5.67
C ILE A 82 -2.05 -9.18 4.87
N ASN A 83 -2.82 -8.11 5.08
CA ASN A 83 -2.61 -6.85 4.37
C ASN A 83 -1.41 -6.03 4.87
N ASN A 84 -0.73 -6.46 5.95
CA ASN A 84 0.44 -5.78 6.51
C ASN A 84 1.74 -6.60 6.33
N VAL A 85 1.73 -7.66 5.52
CA VAL A 85 2.93 -8.44 5.22
C VAL A 85 3.11 -8.70 3.74
N ILE A 86 4.37 -8.84 3.34
CA ILE A 86 4.77 -9.11 1.96
C ILE A 86 5.97 -10.05 1.95
N SER A 87 6.01 -11.00 1.01
CA SER A 87 7.15 -11.90 0.85
C SER A 87 8.25 -11.21 0.04
N ILE A 88 9.47 -11.11 0.60
CA ILE A 88 10.61 -10.47 -0.07
C ILE A 88 11.91 -11.27 0.10
N PRO A 89 12.90 -11.10 -0.81
CA PRO A 89 14.20 -11.75 -0.68
C PRO A 89 14.90 -11.44 0.64
N HIS A 90 15.38 -12.48 1.32
CA HIS A 90 16.07 -12.41 2.61
C HIS A 90 17.55 -12.79 2.52
N GLY A 91 18.31 -12.53 3.59
CA GLY A 91 19.75 -12.82 3.66
C GLY A 91 20.64 -11.58 3.42
N LYS A 92 21.96 -11.80 3.41
CA LYS A 92 22.93 -10.70 3.31
C LYS A 92 22.81 -9.99 1.96
N GLY A 93 22.61 -8.67 1.99
CA GLY A 93 22.51 -7.83 0.79
C GLY A 93 21.15 -7.87 0.09
N SER A 94 20.18 -8.63 0.61
CA SER A 94 18.83 -8.72 0.06
C SER A 94 18.00 -7.46 0.32
N VAL A 95 16.82 -7.38 -0.30
CA VAL A 95 15.85 -6.29 -0.06
C VAL A 95 15.48 -6.22 1.42
N HIS A 96 15.18 -7.35 2.08
CA HIS A 96 14.88 -7.38 3.51
C HIS A 96 16.00 -6.79 4.36
N ALA A 97 17.26 -7.11 4.06
CA ALA A 97 18.41 -6.58 4.81
C ALA A 97 18.61 -5.07 4.59
N LYS A 98 18.42 -4.58 3.36
CA LYS A 98 18.51 -3.15 3.02
C LYS A 98 17.43 -2.35 3.76
N ILE A 99 16.18 -2.81 3.71
CA ILE A 99 15.06 -2.19 4.42
C ILE A 99 15.32 -2.17 5.93
N SER A 100 15.69 -3.32 6.52
CA SER A 100 16.00 -3.41 7.95
C SER A 100 17.12 -2.45 8.38
N GLY A 101 18.14 -2.29 7.52
CA GLY A 101 19.21 -1.32 7.70
C GLY A 101 18.71 0.12 7.66
N TYR A 102 17.85 0.46 6.70
CA TYR A 102 17.25 1.79 6.58
C TYR A 102 16.40 2.16 7.81
N TYR A 103 15.52 1.27 8.28
CA TYR A 103 14.74 1.51 9.51
C TYR A 103 15.61 1.72 10.76
N SER A 104 16.82 1.15 10.77
CA SER A 104 17.79 1.28 11.87
C SER A 104 18.73 2.47 11.72
N SER A 105 18.67 3.18 10.59
CA SER A 105 19.50 4.35 10.30
C SER A 105 18.85 5.64 10.81
N LYS A 106 19.66 6.69 10.96
CA LYS A 106 19.20 8.04 11.23
C LYS A 106 19.21 8.83 9.93
N GLN A 107 18.06 9.37 9.54
CA GLN A 107 17.91 10.19 8.33
C GLN A 107 17.74 11.65 8.69
N PHE A 108 18.05 12.56 7.77
CA PHE A 108 18.01 14.01 8.04
C PHE A 108 16.64 14.49 8.55
N PHE A 109 15.55 13.86 8.09
CA PHE A 109 14.17 14.21 8.47
C PHE A 109 13.75 13.69 9.85
N THR A 110 14.52 12.78 10.46
CA THR A 110 14.12 12.08 11.71
C THR A 110 14.44 12.85 12.99
N GLY A 111 15.04 14.03 12.89
CA GLY A 111 15.45 14.81 14.08
C GLY A 111 16.47 14.10 14.97
N GLY A 112 17.32 13.24 14.40
CA GLY A 112 18.36 12.50 15.13
C GLY A 112 17.91 11.16 15.73
N GLN A 113 16.68 10.73 15.46
CA GLN A 113 16.16 9.41 15.81
C GLN A 113 16.48 8.39 14.71
N THR A 114 16.33 7.09 14.98
CA THR A 114 16.24 6.12 13.89
C THR A 114 14.92 6.29 13.14
N VAL A 115 14.84 5.92 11.86
CA VAL A 115 13.59 5.94 11.09
C VAL A 115 12.48 5.19 11.84
N ARG A 116 12.77 4.02 12.39
CA ARG A 116 11.83 3.23 13.20
C ARG A 116 11.27 3.97 14.41
N GLN A 117 12.10 4.76 15.11
CA GLN A 117 11.68 5.54 16.27
C GLN A 117 10.87 6.76 15.85
N TRP A 118 11.29 7.43 14.78
CA TRP A 118 10.55 8.56 14.21
C TRP A 118 9.14 8.15 13.77
N LEU A 119 9.01 6.97 13.13
CA LEU A 119 7.72 6.41 12.73
C LEU A 119 6.79 6.15 13.93
N SER A 120 7.31 5.88 15.13
CA SER A 120 6.46 5.53 16.28
C SER A 120 5.51 6.66 16.70
N GLY A 121 5.80 7.91 16.33
CA GLY A 121 4.91 9.06 16.54
C GLY A 121 3.83 9.26 15.48
N GLN A 122 3.80 8.41 14.45
CA GLN A 122 2.89 8.52 13.30
C GLN A 122 1.77 7.48 13.36
N SER A 123 0.69 7.73 12.63
CA SER A 123 -0.41 6.79 12.47
C SER A 123 0.01 5.52 11.74
N PHE A 124 -0.76 4.45 11.91
CA PHE A 124 -0.51 3.19 11.20
C PHE A 124 -0.50 3.40 9.68
N GLN A 125 -1.44 4.20 9.15
CA GLN A 125 -1.54 4.48 7.72
C GLN A 125 -0.27 5.15 7.19
N GLU A 126 0.26 6.16 7.90
CA GLU A 126 1.51 6.82 7.52
C GLU A 126 2.71 5.87 7.57
N GLN A 127 2.77 4.99 8.57
CA GLN A 127 3.83 3.97 8.62
C GLN A 127 3.70 2.95 7.49
N PHE A 128 2.46 2.58 7.13
CA PHE A 128 2.17 1.65 6.05
C PHE A 128 2.57 2.23 4.69
N GLU A 129 2.17 3.47 4.41
CA GLU A 129 2.55 4.19 3.19
C GLU A 129 4.07 4.34 3.09
N PHE A 130 4.73 4.67 4.20
CA PHE A 130 6.18 4.73 4.25
C PHE A 130 6.83 3.39 3.87
N GLY A 131 6.34 2.28 4.45
CA GLY A 131 6.84 0.94 4.16
C GLY A 131 6.63 0.52 2.71
N ILE A 132 5.44 0.77 2.15
CA ILE A 132 5.11 0.51 0.74
C ILE A 132 6.02 1.32 -0.19
N ASN A 133 6.22 2.61 0.09
CA ASN A 133 7.07 3.46 -0.74
C ASN A 133 8.53 2.99 -0.69
N LEU A 134 9.03 2.59 0.48
CA LEU A 134 10.38 2.04 0.60
C LEU A 134 10.53 0.70 -0.13
N LEU A 135 9.53 -0.18 -0.11
CA LEU A 135 9.52 -1.40 -0.91
C LEU A 135 9.61 -1.08 -2.41
N ARG A 136 8.89 -0.05 -2.87
CA ARG A 136 8.86 0.38 -4.27
C ARG A 136 10.20 0.92 -4.79
N GLU A 137 11.13 1.30 -3.91
CA GLU A 137 12.51 1.64 -4.28
C GLU A 137 13.30 0.41 -4.78
N PHE A 138 12.87 -0.80 -4.44
CA PHE A 138 13.58 -2.06 -4.76
C PHE A 138 12.83 -2.97 -5.74
N GLY A 139 11.57 -2.68 -6.06
CA GLY A 139 10.76 -3.51 -6.94
C GLY A 139 9.32 -3.02 -7.08
N THR A 140 8.52 -3.77 -7.83
CA THR A 140 7.08 -3.53 -7.98
C THR A 140 6.31 -4.21 -6.83
N VAL A 141 5.36 -3.48 -6.23
CA VAL A 141 4.41 -4.01 -5.23
C VAL A 141 3.01 -4.06 -5.83
N THR A 142 2.46 -5.26 -5.97
CA THR A 142 1.17 -5.50 -6.62
C THR A 142 0.15 -6.08 -5.62
N PRO A 143 -1.03 -5.47 -5.45
CA PRO A 143 -2.09 -6.06 -4.65
C PRO A 143 -2.71 -7.25 -5.39
N THR A 144 -2.98 -8.34 -4.66
CA THR A 144 -3.73 -9.50 -5.17
C THR A 144 -4.71 -10.02 -4.13
N SER A 145 -5.68 -10.83 -4.56
CA SER A 145 -6.64 -11.51 -3.68
C SER A 145 -6.00 -12.47 -2.67
N ASN A 146 -4.71 -12.77 -2.80
CA ASN A 146 -3.95 -13.64 -1.89
C ASN A 146 -2.92 -12.89 -1.03
N GLY A 147 -2.85 -11.56 -1.12
CA GLY A 147 -1.79 -10.78 -0.47
C GLY A 147 -1.04 -9.85 -1.42
N TRP A 148 -0.03 -9.19 -0.90
CA TRP A 148 0.90 -8.40 -1.70
C TRP A 148 1.93 -9.29 -2.41
N ILE A 149 2.17 -9.03 -3.69
CA ILE A 149 3.27 -9.61 -4.47
C ILE A 149 4.38 -8.57 -4.63
N PHE A 150 5.62 -8.99 -4.37
CA PHE A 150 6.81 -8.18 -4.62
C PHE A 150 7.63 -8.77 -5.78
N THR A 151 7.95 -7.93 -6.75
CA THR A 151 8.81 -8.29 -7.89
C THR A 151 10.03 -7.36 -7.90
N PRO A 152 11.24 -7.82 -7.52
CA PRO A 152 12.43 -6.98 -7.51
C PRO A 152 12.82 -6.50 -8.92
N TYR A 153 13.45 -5.33 -9.00
CA TYR A 153 14.09 -4.84 -10.24
C TYR A 153 15.36 -5.62 -10.58
#